data_AF-A0A3A9X969-F1
#
_entry.id   AF-A0A3A9X969-F1
#
_cell.length_a   1.000
_cell.length_b   1.000
_cell.length_c   1.000
_cell.angle_alpha   90.00
_cell.angle_beta   90.00
_cell.angle_gamma   90.00
#
_symmetry.space_group_name_H-M   'P 1'
#
loop_
_entity.id
_entity.type
_entity.pdbx_description
1 polymer ?
#
loop_
_entity_poly.entity_id
_entity_poly.type
_entity_poly.pdbx_seq_one_letter_code
_entity_poly.pdbx_strand_id
1 'polypeptide(L)'
;MKKGILKTSLFYGIGFGIAGIAYAIIGNPYIHAPGFHHLILFLTLVVGLIWTLTSTGIFFFKERTDKLKGIIISNSLIITCCFLYVAIPIYLDSNKKTFIESDFVRTEVKGDTTELYHNDNLIYIKVKDSVILDLR
;
A
#
# COMPACT_ATOMS: atom_id res chain seq x y z
N MET A 1 -14.19 23.03 -22.39
CA MET A 1 -13.55 22.48 -21.17
C MET A 1 -14.56 21.93 -20.18
N LYS A 2 -15.52 22.74 -19.68
CA LYS A 2 -16.54 22.32 -18.68
C LYS A 2 -17.21 20.97 -18.96
N LYS A 3 -17.69 20.74 -20.19
CA LYS A 3 -18.31 19.45 -20.59
C LYS A 3 -17.36 18.26 -20.48
N GLY A 4 -16.07 18.44 -20.78
CA GLY A 4 -15.06 17.38 -20.66
C GLY A 4 -14.72 17.06 -19.20
N ILE A 5 -14.58 18.10 -18.38
CA ILE A 5 -14.37 17.98 -16.93
C ILE A 5 -15.56 17.24 -16.31
N LEU A 6 -16.79 17.72 -16.54
CA LEU A 6 -18.00 17.11 -15.98
C LEU A 6 -18.14 15.63 -16.36
N LYS A 7 -17.89 15.28 -17.63
CA LYS A 7 -17.97 13.88 -18.08
C LYS A 7 -16.95 12.99 -17.36
N THR A 8 -15.75 13.52 -17.15
CA THR A 8 -14.67 12.81 -16.46
C THR A 8 -15.00 12.65 -14.98
N SER A 9 -15.44 13.71 -14.31
CA SER A 9 -15.86 13.68 -12.90
C SER A 9 -17.03 12.72 -12.67
N LEU A 10 -18.02 12.67 -13.56
CA LEU A 10 -19.12 11.71 -13.47
C LEU A 10 -18.64 10.27 -13.61
N PHE A 11 -17.73 10.00 -14.54
CA PHE A 11 -17.17 8.67 -14.72
C PHE A 11 -16.50 8.15 -13.44
N TYR A 12 -15.58 8.93 -12.85
CA TYR A 12 -14.93 8.54 -11.60
C TYR A 12 -15.89 8.54 -10.41
N GLY A 13 -16.82 9.50 -10.34
CA GLY A 13 -17.84 9.54 -9.28
C GLY A 13 -18.69 8.27 -9.26
N ILE A 14 -19.09 7.78 -10.43
CA ILE A 14 -19.81 6.51 -10.56
C ILE A 14 -18.90 5.33 -10.18
N GLY A 15 -17.70 5.23 -10.73
CA GLY A 15 -16.79 4.13 -10.45
C GLY A 15 -16.41 4.02 -8.96
N PHE A 16 -16.08 5.15 -8.34
CA PHE A 16 -15.78 5.22 -6.90
C PHE A 16 -17.03 5.01 -6.05
N GLY A 17 -18.19 5.50 -6.48
CA GLY A 17 -19.47 5.22 -5.82
C GLY A 17 -19.80 3.73 -5.80
N ILE A 18 -19.64 3.03 -6.93
CA ILE A 18 -19.84 1.58 -7.03
C ILE A 18 -18.85 0.84 -6.12
N ALA A 19 -17.58 1.25 -6.10
CA ALA A 19 -16.59 0.66 -5.20
C ALA A 19 -16.97 0.84 -3.72
N GLY A 20 -17.45 2.03 -3.33
CA GLY A 20 -17.94 2.32 -1.98
C GLY A 20 -19.15 1.46 -1.61
N ILE A 21 -20.11 1.29 -2.52
CA ILE A 21 -21.26 0.39 -2.32
C ILE A 21 -20.80 -1.05 -2.16
N ALA A 22 -19.87 -1.51 -3.01
CA ALA A 22 -19.32 -2.86 -2.92
C ALA A 22 -18.63 -3.11 -1.57
N TYR A 23 -17.88 -2.12 -1.07
CA TYR A 23 -17.29 -2.18 0.26
C TYR A 23 -18.35 -2.22 1.36
N ALA A 24 -19.42 -1.43 1.27
CA ALA A 24 -20.47 -1.42 2.28
C ALA A 24 -21.26 -2.74 2.36
N ILE A 25 -21.43 -3.43 1.23
CA ILE A 25 -22.20 -4.70 1.15
C ILE A 25 -21.31 -5.91 1.50
N ILE A 26 -20.12 -6.00 0.92
CA ILE A 26 -19.25 -7.18 1.02
C ILE A 26 -18.23 -7.03 2.17
N GLY A 27 -17.85 -5.79 2.49
CA GLY A 27 -16.80 -5.49 3.46
C GLY A 27 -15.38 -5.75 2.92
N ASN A 28 -14.45 -5.92 3.86
CA ASN A 28 -13.11 -6.43 3.59
C ASN A 28 -12.77 -7.52 4.62
N PRO A 29 -13.29 -8.75 4.45
CA PRO A 29 -13.20 -9.80 5.47
C PRO A 29 -11.74 -10.19 5.77
N TYR A 30 -10.83 -9.99 4.83
CA TYR A 30 -9.40 -10.22 5.03
C TYR A 30 -8.61 -8.94 4.76
N ILE A 31 -8.17 -8.29 5.85
CA ILE A 31 -7.54 -6.97 5.80
C ILE A 31 -6.19 -6.95 5.08
N HIS A 32 -5.52 -8.10 4.97
CA HIS A 32 -4.20 -8.20 4.34
C HIS A 32 -4.25 -8.47 2.82
N ALA A 33 -5.43 -8.62 2.21
CA ALA A 33 -5.57 -8.70 0.76
C ALA A 33 -6.47 -7.58 0.21
N PRO A 34 -6.26 -7.18 -1.06
CA PRO A 34 -7.16 -6.27 -1.73
C PRO A 34 -8.55 -6.90 -1.87
N GLY A 35 -9.54 -6.33 -1.17
CA GLY A 35 -10.94 -6.71 -1.32
C GLY A 35 -11.54 -6.33 -2.69
N PHE A 36 -12.75 -6.83 -2.99
CA PHE A 36 -13.40 -6.64 -4.30
C PHE A 36 -13.57 -5.17 -4.72
N HIS A 37 -13.78 -4.26 -3.77
CA HIS A 37 -13.85 -2.83 -4.03
C HIS A 37 -12.53 -2.25 -4.59
N HIS A 38 -11.37 -2.79 -4.20
CA HIS A 38 -10.08 -2.40 -4.79
C HIS A 38 -10.00 -2.79 -6.27
N LEU A 39 -10.56 -3.94 -6.66
CA LEU A 39 -10.63 -4.35 -8.07
C LEU A 39 -11.46 -3.35 -8.88
N ILE A 40 -12.62 -2.90 -8.36
CA ILE A 40 -13.46 -1.91 -9.03
C ILE A 40 -12.71 -0.58 -9.20
N LEU A 41 -12.02 -0.12 -8.14
CA LEU A 41 -11.19 1.10 -8.20
C LEU A 41 -10.08 0.98 -9.24
N PHE A 42 -9.39 -0.17 -9.26
CA PHE A 42 -8.33 -0.45 -10.22
C PHE A 42 -8.84 -0.44 -11.66
N LEU A 43 -9.95 -1.13 -11.94
CA LEU A 43 -10.56 -1.16 -13.27
C LEU A 43 -11.02 0.23 -13.71
N THR A 44 -11.59 1.03 -12.80
CA THR A 44 -11.98 2.42 -13.07
C THR A 44 -10.77 3.25 -13.50
N LEU A 45 -9.64 3.11 -12.81
CA LEU A 45 -8.38 3.79 -13.15
C LEU A 45 -7.81 3.31 -14.49
N VAL A 46 -7.84 2.01 -14.79
CA VAL A 46 -7.36 1.46 -16.08
C VAL A 46 -8.16 2.03 -17.24
N VAL A 47 -9.49 2.07 -17.12
CA VAL A 47 -10.36 2.67 -18.16
C VAL A 47 -10.06 4.17 -18.30
N GLY A 48 -9.88 4.88 -17.18
CA GLY A 48 -9.46 6.28 -17.16
C GLY A 48 -8.12 6.53 -17.87
N LEU A 49 -7.14 5.66 -17.65
CA LEU A 49 -5.82 5.71 -18.29
C LEU A 49 -5.95 5.52 -19.81
N ILE A 50 -6.64 4.47 -20.25
CA ILE A 50 -6.89 4.19 -21.68
C ILE A 50 -7.61 5.37 -22.33
N TRP A 51 -8.61 5.93 -21.65
CA TRP A 51 -9.35 7.08 -22.15
C TRP A 51 -8.47 8.34 -22.25
N THR A 52 -7.53 8.53 -21.32
CA THR A 52 -6.54 9.61 -21.37
C THR A 52 -5.60 9.47 -22.55
N LEU A 53 -5.04 8.27 -22.76
CA LEU A 53 -4.15 7.98 -23.88
C LEU A 53 -4.86 8.20 -25.23
N THR A 54 -6.08 7.68 -25.36
CA THR A 54 -6.91 7.84 -26.57
C THR A 54 -7.24 9.31 -26.82
N SER A 55 -7.66 10.05 -25.78
CA SER A 55 -8.00 11.48 -25.90
C SER A 55 -6.79 12.32 -26.24
N THR A 56 -5.63 11.99 -25.69
CA THR A 56 -4.34 12.63 -25.99
C THR A 56 -3.94 12.39 -27.44
N GLY A 57 -4.02 11.14 -27.91
CA GLY A 57 -3.78 10.80 -29.31
C GLY A 57 -4.68 11.59 -30.26
N ILE A 58 -5.99 11.62 -30.00
CA ILE A 58 -6.94 12.39 -30.82
C ILE A 58 -6.62 13.89 -30.78
N PHE A 59 -6.24 14.42 -29.62
CA PHE A 59 -5.93 15.84 -29.46
C PHE A 59 -4.72 16.28 -30.28
N PHE A 60 -3.68 15.44 -30.38
CA PHE A 60 -2.48 15.77 -31.15
C PHE A 60 -2.60 15.45 -32.65
N PHE A 61 -3.28 14.36 -33.02
CA PHE A 61 -3.30 13.86 -34.41
C PHE A 61 -4.56 14.18 -35.21
N LYS A 62 -5.66 14.61 -34.57
CA LYS A 62 -6.93 14.92 -35.27
C LYS A 62 -7.44 16.32 -34.98
N GLU A 63 -7.97 16.56 -33.77
CA GLU A 63 -8.68 17.79 -33.46
C GLU A 63 -8.38 18.30 -32.04
N ARG A 64 -8.02 19.58 -31.97
CA ARG A 64 -7.72 20.26 -30.70
C ARG A 64 -8.96 20.91 -30.11
N THR A 65 -9.87 20.10 -29.56
CA THR A 65 -11.08 20.64 -28.94
C THR A 65 -10.91 20.93 -27.45
N ASP A 66 -11.58 21.97 -26.98
CA ASP A 66 -11.65 22.32 -25.55
C ASP A 66 -12.32 21.23 -24.71
N LYS A 67 -13.11 20.36 -25.32
CA LYS A 67 -13.69 19.17 -24.66
C LYS A 67 -12.59 18.16 -24.34
N LEU A 68 -11.74 17.83 -25.33
CA LEU A 68 -10.62 16.90 -25.16
C LEU A 68 -9.61 17.43 -24.14
N LYS A 69 -9.27 18.72 -24.17
CA LYS A 69 -8.42 19.36 -23.14
C LYS A 69 -8.97 19.12 -21.74
N GLY A 70 -10.28 19.33 -21.55
CA GLY A 70 -10.93 19.09 -20.26
C GLY A 70 -10.84 17.63 -19.80
N ILE A 71 -11.04 16.67 -20.73
CA ILE A 71 -10.91 15.24 -20.42
C ILE A 71 -9.49 14.86 -20.03
N ILE A 72 -8.49 15.35 -20.78
CA ILE A 72 -7.07 15.05 -20.53
C ILE A 72 -6.66 15.63 -19.18
N ILE A 73 -6.90 16.92 -18.93
CA ILE A 73 -6.51 17.57 -17.69
C ILE A 73 -7.17 16.90 -16.48
N SER A 74 -8.48 16.64 -16.53
CA SER A 74 -9.19 16.03 -15.40
C SER A 74 -8.76 14.60 -15.13
N ASN A 75 -8.58 13.77 -16.17
CA ASN A 75 -8.09 12.40 -15.94
C ASN A 75 -6.67 12.41 -15.40
N SER A 76 -5.76 13.18 -16.01
CA SER A 76 -4.37 13.26 -15.56
C SER A 76 -4.28 13.69 -14.10
N LEU A 77 -5.09 14.67 -13.69
CA LEU A 77 -5.16 15.10 -12.29
C LEU A 77 -5.59 13.95 -11.37
N ILE A 78 -6.70 13.27 -11.68
CA ILE A 78 -7.22 12.18 -10.84
C ILE A 78 -6.22 11.02 -10.77
N ILE A 79 -5.66 10.61 -11.91
CA ILE A 79 -4.66 9.52 -11.98
C ILE A 79 -3.42 9.88 -11.16
N THR A 80 -2.93 11.13 -11.26
CA THR A 80 -1.78 11.60 -10.48
C THR A 80 -2.09 11.58 -8.99
N CYS A 81 -3.27 12.07 -8.57
CA CYS A 81 -3.71 12.00 -7.18
C CYS A 81 -3.76 10.56 -6.66
N CYS A 82 -4.32 9.62 -7.44
CA CYS A 82 -4.36 8.21 -7.08
C CYS A 82 -2.95 7.59 -6.98
N PHE A 83 -2.05 7.94 -7.90
CA PHE A 83 -0.67 7.46 -7.85
C PHE A 83 0.06 7.98 -6.61
N LEU A 84 -0.08 9.27 -6.30
CA LEU A 84 0.51 9.88 -5.11
C LEU A 84 -0.05 9.26 -3.81
N TYR A 85 -1.35 8.97 -3.78
CA TYR A 85 -1.99 8.31 -2.64
C TYR A 85 -1.35 6.94 -2.31
N VAL A 86 -0.87 6.22 -3.32
CA VAL A 86 -0.19 4.92 -3.13
C VAL A 86 1.32 5.11 -2.90
N ALA A 87 1.97 5.97 -3.68
CA ALA A 87 3.42 6.12 -3.66
C ALA A 87 3.95 6.79 -2.38
N ILE A 88 3.22 7.77 -1.83
CA ILE A 88 3.66 8.52 -0.65
C ILE A 88 3.78 7.61 0.58
N PRO A 89 2.75 6.82 0.96
CA PRO A 89 2.87 5.89 2.09
C PRO A 89 4.01 4.89 1.94
N ILE A 90 4.18 4.31 0.74
CA ILE A 90 5.28 3.36 0.45
C ILE A 90 6.64 4.02 0.65
N TYR A 91 6.80 5.25 0.14
CA TYR A 91 8.03 6.00 0.29
C TYR A 91 8.33 6.35 1.76
N LEU A 92 7.30 6.75 2.52
CA LEU A 92 7.46 7.09 3.93
C LEU A 92 7.77 5.86 4.79
N ASP A 93 7.14 4.72 4.51
CA ASP A 93 7.37 3.47 5.24
C ASP A 93 8.75 2.89 4.94
N SER A 94 9.19 2.92 3.68
CA SER A 94 10.55 2.49 3.28
C SER A 94 11.66 3.32 3.93
N ASN A 95 11.39 4.57 4.32
CA ASN A 95 12.36 5.44 5.01
C ASN A 95 12.27 5.33 6.54
N LYS A 96 11.31 4.57 7.06
CA LYS A 96 11.22 4.27 8.47
C LYS A 96 12.33 3.26 8.80
N LYS A 97 13.41 3.73 9.42
CA LYS A 97 14.38 2.83 10.04
C LYS A 97 13.66 2.10 11.17
N THR A 98 13.22 0.87 10.92
CA THR A 98 12.96 -0.09 11.98
C THR A 98 14.30 -0.32 12.66
N PHE A 99 14.53 0.33 13.81
CA PHE A 99 15.42 -0.22 14.81
C PHE A 99 14.77 -1.53 15.24
N ILE A 100 15.11 -2.60 14.53
CA ILE A 100 14.93 -3.94 15.05
C ILE A 100 15.95 -3.99 16.17
N GLU A 101 15.48 -3.81 17.41
CA GLU A 101 16.23 -4.26 18.57
C GLU A 101 16.45 -5.74 18.31
N SER A 102 17.65 -6.09 17.84
CA SER A 102 17.93 -7.46 17.46
C SER A 102 17.95 -8.25 18.74
N ASP A 103 16.88 -8.99 19.01
CA ASP A 103 16.86 -10.00 20.05
C ASP A 103 18.09 -10.88 19.85
N PHE A 104 19.10 -10.70 20.69
CA PHE A 104 20.35 -11.42 20.56
C PHE A 104 20.43 -12.43 21.70
N VAL A 105 20.68 -13.67 21.31
CA VAL A 105 20.98 -14.75 22.24
C VAL A 105 22.48 -14.89 22.32
N ARG A 106 23.06 -14.61 23.48
CA ARG A 106 24.48 -14.79 23.76
C ARG A 106 24.66 -16.02 24.63
N THR A 107 25.61 -16.88 24.25
CA THR A 107 26.01 -18.03 25.07
C THR A 107 27.40 -17.77 25.66
N GLU A 108 27.56 -18.01 26.95
CA GLU A 108 28.87 -18.02 27.61
C GLU A 108 29.16 -19.42 28.17
N VAL A 109 30.39 -19.90 28.00
CA VAL A 109 30.84 -21.16 28.56
C VAL A 109 32.02 -20.88 29.49
N LYS A 110 31.89 -21.23 30.77
CA LYS A 110 32.92 -21.08 31.81
C LYS A 110 33.11 -22.41 32.52
N GLY A 111 34.12 -23.19 32.10
CA GLY A 111 34.37 -24.52 32.64
C GLY A 111 33.19 -25.47 32.35
N ASP A 112 32.62 -26.08 33.40
CA ASP A 112 31.45 -26.96 33.31
C ASP A 112 30.10 -26.21 33.25
N THR A 113 30.14 -24.87 33.23
CA THR A 113 28.97 -24.00 33.23
C THR A 113 28.69 -23.43 31.84
N THR A 114 27.43 -23.51 31.41
CA THR A 114 26.92 -22.85 30.19
C THR A 114 25.79 -21.89 30.57
N GLU A 115 25.92 -20.62 30.20
CA GLU A 115 24.96 -19.55 30.46
C GLU A 115 24.37 -19.07 29.12
N LEU A 116 23.04 -18.93 29.01
CA LEU A 116 22.40 -18.25 27.87
C LEU A 116 21.73 -16.96 28.33
N TYR A 117 21.99 -15.91 27.57
CA TYR A 117 21.43 -14.58 27.77
C TYR A 117 20.55 -14.21 26.59
N HIS A 118 19.40 -13.59 26.85
CA HIS A 118 18.54 -12.96 25.87
C HIS A 118 18.50 -11.45 26.16
N ASN A 119 19.06 -10.64 25.27
CA ASN A 119 19.23 -9.19 25.48
C ASN A 119 19.87 -8.87 26.83
N ASP A 120 21.01 -9.50 27.11
CA ASP A 120 21.77 -9.44 28.37
C ASP A 120 21.03 -9.95 29.64
N ASN A 121 19.80 -10.47 29.52
CA ASN A 121 19.10 -11.14 30.62
C ASN A 121 19.42 -12.64 30.63
N LEU A 122 19.87 -13.17 31.76
CA LEU A 122 20.19 -14.59 31.91
C LEU A 122 18.90 -15.42 31.94
N ILE A 123 18.72 -16.30 30.96
CA ILE A 123 17.52 -17.14 30.82
C ILE A 123 17.81 -18.63 31.08
N TYR A 124 19.07 -19.03 31.08
CA TYR A 124 19.47 -20.43 31.24
C TYR A 124 20.85 -20.55 31.88
N ILE A 125 20.97 -21.49 32.80
CA ILE A 125 22.26 -21.94 33.34
C ILE A 125 22.26 -23.46 33.35
N LYS A 126 23.28 -24.07 32.75
CA LYS A 126 23.61 -25.49 32.91
C LYS A 126 24.91 -25.63 33.66
N VAL A 127 24.92 -26.43 34.71
CA VAL A 127 26.11 -26.81 35.48
C VAL A 127 26.15 -28.33 35.57
N LYS A 128 27.08 -28.98 34.88
CA LYS A 128 27.16 -30.45 34.78
C LYS A 128 25.81 -31.07 34.35
N ASP A 129 25.16 -31.81 35.25
CA ASP A 129 23.87 -32.47 35.02
C ASP A 129 22.67 -31.65 35.51
N SER A 130 22.90 -30.49 36.12
CA SER A 130 21.85 -29.60 36.63
C SER A 130 21.55 -28.46 35.65
N VAL A 131 20.27 -28.15 35.50
CA VAL A 131 19.77 -27.07 34.64
C VAL A 131 18.86 -26.16 35.45
N ILE A 132 19.06 -24.86 35.32
CA ILE A 132 18.21 -23.80 35.84
C ILE A 132 17.71 -23.00 34.63
N LEU A 133 16.40 -22.88 34.52
CA LEU A 133 15.70 -22.06 33.53
C LEU A 133 15.02 -20.93 34.28
N ASP A 134 15.30 -19.69 33.91
CA ASP A 134 14.50 -18.56 34.37
C ASP A 134 13.36 -18.36 33.36
N LEU A 135 12.12 -18.51 33.85
CA LEU A 135 10.89 -18.44 33.04
C LEU A 135 10.17 -17.08 33.17
N ARG A 136 10.83 -16.10 33.78
CA ARG A 136 10.29 -14.76 33.99
C ARG A 136 10.40 -13.87 32.76
#